data_AF-A0A4Q6CCM6-F1
#
_entry.id   AF-A0A4Q6CCM6-F1
#
_cell.length_a   1.000
_cell.length_b   1.000
_cell.length_c   1.000
_cell.angle_alpha   90.00
_cell.angle_beta   90.00
_cell.angle_gamma   90.00
#
_symmetry.space_group_name_H-M   'P 1'
#
loop_
_entity.id
_entity.type
_entity.pdbx_description
1 polymer ?
#
loop_
_entity_poly.entity_id
_entity_poly.type
_entity_poly.pdbx_seq_one_letter_code
_entity_poly.pdbx_strand_id
1 'polypeptide(L)'
;ERIGWGASGRNGGQAIAGFGCGEAKLEALVGFDDARRMFDLSREGLQWLRERIVRHGIDCDWRDGHATVPIKPRQLRDALAAAEDFNTRYDYPVEWWDRERLRTVLASDRYLGAMYDPHSGHLHPLEYALGLARAAMSAGVRIFEQSRVESLARGPRPVFRTAQGEVHCDFAVLAGNALLHGIAPELESRIMPVGTYIGATVPLGEERAAALIGNDMAVADTNWALDYFRRSRDHRLLFGGRASYSTLPPPNLRGTMTRRMRRVFPQLADVQFEYVWGGYIDISLNRAPHFGRLGSNLYFAQGFSGHGVIATGLAGKLISESIRGQSERLDLFARIRHLPFPGGPALRTPMLVAAMAWYKLRDALW
;
A
#
# COMPACT_ATOMS: atom_id res chain seq x y z
N GLU A 1 -10.90 13.79 -12.83
CA GLU A 1 -9.68 13.20 -12.22
C GLU A 1 -8.79 12.64 -13.32
N ARG A 2 -7.48 12.49 -13.08
CA ARG A 2 -6.51 11.90 -14.03
C ARG A 2 -5.88 10.63 -13.47
N ILE A 3 -5.30 9.79 -14.32
CA ILE A 3 -4.59 8.56 -13.96
C ILE A 3 -3.49 8.90 -12.94
N GLY A 4 -3.43 8.10 -11.87
CA GLY A 4 -2.45 8.32 -10.80
C GLY A 4 -2.79 9.47 -9.85
N TRP A 5 -3.85 10.26 -10.08
CA TRP A 5 -4.19 11.40 -9.22
C TRP A 5 -4.51 11.02 -7.76
N GLY A 6 -5.04 9.81 -7.52
CA GLY A 6 -5.37 9.30 -6.18
C GLY A 6 -4.18 8.70 -5.43
N ALA A 7 -4.44 7.73 -4.54
CA ALA A 7 -3.41 7.04 -3.77
C ALA A 7 -2.30 6.42 -4.65
N SER A 8 -2.67 5.93 -5.84
CA SER A 8 -1.78 5.17 -6.72
C SER A 8 -0.57 5.97 -7.22
N GLY A 9 -0.67 7.28 -7.41
CA GLY A 9 0.47 8.13 -7.82
C GLY A 9 1.14 8.89 -6.67
N ARG A 10 0.56 8.84 -5.46
CA ARG A 10 1.02 9.64 -4.30
C ARG A 10 1.69 8.82 -3.19
N ASN A 11 1.70 7.50 -3.29
CA ASN A 11 2.23 6.63 -2.24
C ASN A 11 3.77 6.58 -2.24
N GLY A 12 4.35 5.86 -1.27
CA GLY A 12 5.81 5.68 -1.14
C GLY A 12 6.46 4.75 -2.17
N GLY A 13 5.67 3.98 -2.93
CA GLY A 13 6.17 3.09 -3.97
C GLY A 13 6.71 1.75 -3.49
N GLN A 14 6.54 1.40 -2.22
CA GLN A 14 6.99 0.12 -1.67
C GLN A 14 6.14 -1.04 -2.19
N ALA A 15 6.81 -2.00 -2.81
CA ALA A 15 6.26 -3.24 -3.32
C ALA A 15 6.75 -4.39 -2.44
N ILE A 16 5.96 -4.72 -1.41
CA ILE A 16 6.30 -5.71 -0.39
C ILE A 16 5.38 -6.93 -0.50
N ALA A 17 5.94 -8.14 -0.52
CA ALA A 17 5.16 -9.37 -0.48
C ALA A 17 4.27 -9.45 0.79
N GLY A 18 3.19 -10.22 0.70
CA GLY A 18 2.17 -10.30 1.74
C GLY A 18 1.12 -9.19 1.66
N PHE A 19 0.44 -8.96 2.79
CA PHE A 19 -0.69 -8.04 2.88
C PHE A 19 -0.65 -7.17 4.14
N GLY A 20 -1.35 -6.04 4.11
CA GLY A 20 -1.27 -5.03 5.17
C GLY A 20 -1.81 -5.40 6.55
N CYS A 21 -2.35 -6.61 6.73
CA CYS A 21 -2.71 -7.18 8.02
C CYS A 21 -1.59 -7.99 8.68
N GLY A 22 -0.58 -8.41 7.90
CA GLY A 22 0.43 -9.39 8.30
C GLY A 22 -0.09 -10.83 8.27
N GLU A 23 0.84 -11.77 8.21
CA GLU A 23 0.63 -13.21 8.01
C GLU A 23 -0.11 -13.83 9.19
N ALA A 24 0.36 -13.59 10.43
CA ALA A 24 -0.28 -14.11 11.64
C ALA A 24 -1.76 -13.71 11.77
N LYS A 25 -2.12 -12.48 11.35
CA LYS A 25 -3.52 -12.04 11.35
C LYS A 25 -4.32 -12.67 10.22
N LEU A 26 -3.70 -12.88 9.06
CA LEU A 26 -4.34 -13.56 7.94
C LEU A 26 -4.65 -15.02 8.31
N GLU A 27 -3.70 -15.71 8.93
CA GLU A 27 -3.88 -17.07 9.46
C GLU A 27 -5.06 -17.14 10.44
N ALA A 28 -5.16 -16.18 11.36
CA ALA A 28 -6.29 -16.11 12.29
C ALA A 28 -7.66 -15.88 11.61
N LEU A 29 -7.68 -15.30 10.40
CA LEU A 29 -8.91 -15.02 9.66
C LEU A 29 -9.37 -16.19 8.79
N VAL A 30 -8.43 -16.93 8.18
CA VAL A 30 -8.76 -17.94 7.15
C VAL A 30 -8.12 -19.32 7.37
N GLY A 31 -7.31 -19.49 8.41
CA GLY A 31 -6.50 -20.68 8.63
C GLY A 31 -5.18 -20.64 7.86
N PHE A 32 -4.22 -21.47 8.30
CA PHE A 32 -2.86 -21.46 7.75
C PHE A 32 -2.82 -21.81 6.25
N ASP A 33 -3.50 -22.86 5.81
CA ASP A 33 -3.44 -23.31 4.42
C ASP A 33 -3.95 -22.25 3.43
N ASP A 34 -5.03 -21.55 3.79
CA ASP A 34 -5.56 -20.45 2.98
C ASP A 34 -4.64 -19.23 3.03
N ALA A 35 -4.12 -18.88 4.21
CA ALA A 35 -3.18 -17.77 4.37
C ALA A 35 -1.89 -18.00 3.58
N ARG A 36 -1.36 -19.23 3.60
CA ARG A 36 -0.20 -19.64 2.81
C ARG A 36 -0.47 -19.50 1.32
N ARG A 37 -1.60 -20.02 0.82
CA ARG A 37 -2.00 -19.85 -0.58
C ARG A 37 -2.15 -18.38 -0.97
N MET A 38 -2.74 -17.56 -0.11
CA MET A 38 -2.85 -16.11 -0.36
C MET A 38 -1.48 -15.42 -0.38
N PHE A 39 -0.55 -15.83 0.50
CA PHE A 39 0.81 -15.32 0.50
C PHE A 39 1.56 -15.71 -0.79
N ASP A 40 1.42 -16.96 -1.25
CA ASP A 40 1.99 -17.39 -2.53
C ASP A 40 1.45 -16.57 -3.71
N LEU A 41 0.17 -16.24 -3.71
CA LEU A 41 -0.42 -15.31 -4.69
C LEU A 41 0.17 -13.89 -4.61
N SER A 42 0.56 -13.43 -3.42
CA SER A 42 1.25 -12.14 -3.28
C SER A 42 2.66 -12.17 -3.88
N ARG A 43 3.39 -13.29 -3.77
CA ARG A 43 4.70 -13.52 -4.39
C ARG A 43 4.57 -13.55 -5.92
N GLU A 44 3.58 -14.27 -6.43
CA GLU A 44 3.24 -14.24 -7.87
C GLU A 44 2.90 -12.81 -8.33
N GLY A 45 2.12 -12.07 -7.53
CA GLY A 45 1.77 -10.68 -7.81
C GLY A 45 2.99 -9.76 -7.96
N LEU A 46 3.99 -9.94 -7.10
CA LEU A 46 5.28 -9.25 -7.17
C LEU A 46 6.07 -9.64 -8.42
N GLN A 47 6.11 -10.93 -8.76
CA GLN A 47 6.72 -11.39 -10.01
C GLN A 47 6.04 -10.76 -11.24
N TRP A 48 4.70 -10.80 -11.32
CA TRP A 48 3.96 -10.19 -12.43
C TRP A 48 4.15 -8.69 -12.53
N LEU A 49 4.37 -8.00 -11.41
CA LEU A 49 4.73 -6.58 -11.42
C LEU A 49 6.06 -6.38 -12.13
N ARG A 50 7.10 -7.15 -11.78
CA ARG A 50 8.43 -7.08 -12.42
C ARG A 50 8.34 -7.44 -13.91
N GLU A 51 7.62 -8.49 -14.25
CA GLU A 51 7.39 -8.90 -15.64
C GLU A 51 6.69 -7.82 -16.46
N ARG A 52 5.70 -7.12 -15.89
CA ARG A 52 5.02 -5.99 -16.57
C ARG A 52 5.95 -4.82 -16.79
N ILE A 53 6.80 -4.50 -15.82
CA ILE A 53 7.80 -3.44 -15.96
C ILE A 53 8.69 -3.72 -17.17
N VAL A 54 9.24 -4.93 -17.26
CA VAL A 54 10.11 -5.34 -18.38
C VAL A 54 9.34 -5.40 -19.70
N ARG A 55 8.22 -6.14 -19.74
CA ARG A 55 7.43 -6.39 -20.95
C ARG A 55 6.95 -5.10 -21.62
N HIS A 56 6.60 -4.09 -20.84
CA HIS A 56 6.04 -2.83 -21.34
C HIS A 56 7.03 -1.66 -21.29
N GLY A 57 8.30 -1.90 -20.93
CA GLY A 57 9.32 -0.85 -20.85
C GLY A 57 8.93 0.29 -19.92
N ILE A 58 8.35 -0.03 -18.76
CA ILE A 58 7.86 0.98 -17.82
C ILE A 58 9.04 1.55 -17.04
N ASP A 59 9.41 2.79 -17.33
CA ASP A 59 10.52 3.48 -16.66
C ASP A 59 10.12 4.01 -15.27
N CYS A 60 9.91 3.10 -14.31
CA CYS A 60 9.47 3.44 -12.95
C CYS A 60 10.56 3.31 -11.88
N ASP A 61 11.85 3.29 -12.24
CA ASP A 61 12.95 3.25 -11.25
C ASP A 61 12.82 2.09 -10.24
N TRP A 62 12.62 0.86 -10.72
CA TRP A 62 12.56 -0.30 -9.83
C TRP A 62 13.90 -0.51 -9.10
N ARG A 63 13.83 -0.76 -7.80
CA ARG A 63 14.96 -1.17 -6.96
C ARG A 63 14.55 -2.35 -6.08
N ASP A 64 15.42 -3.33 -5.97
CA ASP A 64 15.24 -4.49 -5.09
C ASP A 64 15.59 -4.12 -3.63
N GLY A 65 15.04 -4.88 -2.69
CA GLY A 65 15.32 -4.76 -1.27
C GLY A 65 14.26 -3.98 -0.49
N HIS A 66 13.81 -4.59 0.60
CA HIS A 66 13.00 -3.95 1.63
C HIS A 66 13.47 -4.37 3.02
N ALA A 67 13.51 -3.45 3.98
CA ALA A 67 13.83 -3.75 5.37
C ALA A 67 12.70 -3.33 6.32
N THR A 68 12.22 -4.28 7.11
CA THR A 68 11.34 -4.02 8.26
C THR A 68 12.21 -3.82 9.50
N VAL A 69 12.18 -2.62 10.08
CA VAL A 69 13.13 -2.21 11.13
C VAL A 69 12.45 -1.98 12.50
N PRO A 70 12.55 -2.91 13.46
CA PRO A 70 12.01 -2.72 14.80
C PRO A 70 12.74 -1.63 15.59
N ILE A 71 11.99 -0.84 16.37
CA ILE A 71 12.53 0.21 17.26
C ILE A 71 12.35 -0.09 18.76
N LYS A 72 11.68 -1.20 19.11
CA LYS A 72 11.40 -1.61 20.49
C LYS A 72 11.69 -3.10 20.70
N PRO A 73 12.04 -3.54 21.93
CA PRO A 73 12.31 -4.95 22.21
C PRO A 73 11.16 -5.90 21.84
N ARG A 74 9.90 -5.50 22.02
CA ARG A 74 8.75 -6.32 21.59
C ARG A 74 8.72 -6.49 20.07
N GLN A 75 8.87 -5.40 19.32
CA GLN A 75 8.90 -5.43 17.86
C GLN A 75 10.08 -6.25 17.33
N LEU A 76 11.23 -6.23 18.02
CA LEU A 76 12.38 -7.06 17.70
C LEU A 76 12.04 -8.55 17.80
N ARG A 77 11.41 -8.97 18.90
CA ARG A 77 10.95 -10.36 19.05
C ARG A 77 9.95 -10.75 17.97
N ASP A 78 8.97 -9.89 17.69
CA ASP A 78 7.95 -10.13 16.66
C ASP A 78 8.61 -10.25 15.26
N ALA A 79 9.62 -9.43 14.95
CA ALA A 79 10.33 -9.47 13.67
C ALA A 79 11.22 -10.72 13.52
N LEU A 80 11.87 -11.17 14.59
CA LEU A 80 12.64 -12.42 14.59
C LEU A 80 11.73 -13.63 14.37
N ALA A 81 10.60 -13.70 15.08
CA ALA A 81 9.62 -14.76 14.90
C ALA A 81 9.04 -14.76 13.48
N ALA A 82 8.72 -13.57 12.93
CA ALA A 82 8.26 -13.45 11.55
C ALA A 82 9.31 -13.90 10.53
N ALA A 83 10.59 -13.57 10.75
CA ALA A 83 11.67 -14.02 9.88
C ALA A 83 11.80 -15.56 9.89
N GLU A 84 11.67 -16.19 11.06
CA GLU A 84 11.65 -17.64 11.19
C GLU A 84 10.43 -18.27 10.50
N ASP A 85 9.23 -17.72 10.71
CA ASP A 85 8.00 -18.16 10.03
C ASP A 85 8.14 -18.07 8.50
N PHE A 86 8.66 -16.96 7.97
CA PHE A 86 8.86 -16.79 6.53
C PHE A 86 9.78 -17.86 5.95
N ASN A 87 10.91 -18.12 6.62
CA ASN A 87 11.90 -19.08 6.17
C ASN A 87 11.42 -20.55 6.31
N THR A 88 10.65 -20.87 7.35
CA THR A 88 10.31 -22.28 7.69
C THR A 88 8.91 -22.72 7.30
N ARG A 89 7.93 -21.79 7.24
CA ARG A 89 6.52 -22.10 7.00
C ARG A 89 5.99 -21.53 5.69
N TYR A 90 6.60 -20.47 5.17
CA TYR A 90 6.18 -19.81 3.92
C TYR A 90 7.12 -20.03 2.74
N ASP A 91 8.24 -20.74 2.93
CA ASP A 91 9.29 -20.94 1.92
C ASP A 91 9.69 -19.64 1.23
N TYR A 92 9.86 -18.59 2.05
CA TYR A 92 10.16 -17.24 1.61
C TYR A 92 11.41 -16.75 2.32
N PRO A 93 12.57 -16.84 1.65
CA PRO A 93 13.83 -16.56 2.31
C PRO A 93 13.97 -15.06 2.60
N VAL A 94 14.12 -14.74 3.88
CA VAL A 94 14.42 -13.40 4.39
C VAL A 94 15.62 -13.46 5.32
N GLU A 95 16.40 -12.40 5.35
CA GLU A 95 17.59 -12.30 6.18
C GLU A 95 17.30 -11.52 7.45
N TRP A 96 17.80 -12.02 8.59
CA TRP A 96 17.90 -11.19 9.79
C TRP A 96 19.26 -10.48 9.81
N TRP A 97 19.23 -9.16 9.85
CA TRP A 97 20.40 -8.32 10.12
C TRP A 97 20.33 -7.79 11.54
N ASP A 98 21.34 -8.07 12.33
CA ASP A 98 21.49 -7.41 13.62
C ASP A 98 21.81 -5.91 13.44
N ARG A 99 21.93 -5.22 14.57
CA ARG A 99 22.18 -3.77 14.57
C ARG A 99 23.52 -3.41 13.94
N GLU A 100 24.55 -4.21 14.15
CA GLU A 100 25.89 -3.94 13.60
C GLU A 100 25.86 -4.06 12.08
N ARG A 101 25.32 -5.15 11.56
CA ARG A 101 25.11 -5.38 10.13
C ARG A 101 24.26 -4.28 9.51
N LEU A 102 23.12 -3.93 10.13
CA LEU A 102 22.23 -2.90 9.60
C LEU A 102 22.93 -1.55 9.45
N ARG A 103 23.76 -1.15 10.42
CA ARG A 103 24.50 0.14 10.37
C ARG A 103 25.46 0.26 9.20
N THR A 104 25.93 -0.86 8.64
CA THR A 104 26.80 -0.85 7.46
C THR A 104 26.08 -0.39 6.19
N VAL A 105 24.74 -0.44 6.18
CA VAL A 105 23.90 -0.09 5.02
C VAL A 105 22.86 0.99 5.29
N LEU A 106 22.48 1.23 6.55
CA LEU A 106 21.51 2.24 6.95
C LEU A 106 22.09 3.14 8.05
N ALA A 107 22.29 4.42 7.74
CA ALA A 107 22.90 5.39 8.65
C ALA A 107 21.90 5.95 9.68
N SER A 108 21.35 5.06 10.52
CA SER A 108 20.42 5.42 11.59
C SER A 108 20.67 4.59 12.85
N ASP A 109 20.84 5.27 13.99
CA ASP A 109 21.00 4.61 15.31
C ASP A 109 19.66 4.14 15.90
N ARG A 110 18.54 4.42 15.24
CA ARG A 110 17.20 4.28 15.82
C ARG A 110 16.72 2.83 15.94
N TYR A 111 17.26 1.93 15.12
CA TYR A 111 16.74 0.58 14.92
C TYR A 111 17.53 -0.47 15.70
N LEU A 112 16.86 -1.56 16.06
CA LEU A 112 17.41 -2.67 16.84
C LEU A 112 17.90 -3.85 15.96
N GLY A 113 17.68 -3.77 14.65
CA GLY A 113 17.97 -4.80 13.66
C GLY A 113 17.05 -4.60 12.45
N ALA A 114 17.08 -5.52 11.49
CA ALA A 114 16.21 -5.53 10.34
C ALA A 114 15.87 -6.95 9.90
N MET A 115 14.60 -7.18 9.57
CA MET A 115 14.23 -8.28 8.68
C MET A 115 14.34 -7.75 7.25
N TYR A 116 15.37 -8.17 6.52
CA TYR A 116 15.64 -7.78 5.15
C TYR A 116 15.06 -8.80 4.18
N ASP A 117 14.29 -8.30 3.22
CA ASP A 117 13.67 -9.04 2.15
C ASP A 117 14.31 -8.61 0.82
N PRO A 118 15.14 -9.48 0.19
CA PRO A 118 15.78 -9.18 -1.08
C PRO A 118 14.84 -9.29 -2.29
N HIS A 119 13.65 -9.88 -2.12
CA HIS A 119 12.71 -10.12 -3.21
C HIS A 119 11.74 -8.96 -3.43
N SER A 120 11.30 -8.35 -2.34
CA SER A 120 10.53 -7.11 -2.35
C SER A 120 11.37 -5.92 -2.85
N GLY A 121 10.75 -4.76 -3.01
CA GLY A 121 11.45 -3.59 -3.50
C GLY A 121 10.61 -2.32 -3.49
N HIS A 122 11.00 -1.38 -4.33
CA HIS A 122 10.25 -0.14 -4.52
C HIS A 122 10.38 0.40 -5.95
N LEU A 123 9.49 1.34 -6.27
CA LEU A 123 9.41 2.00 -7.56
C LEU A 123 8.87 3.42 -7.43
N HIS A 124 8.94 4.20 -8.50
CA HIS A 124 8.22 5.45 -8.69
C HIS A 124 6.75 5.17 -9.04
N PRO A 125 5.79 5.39 -8.12
CA PRO A 125 4.44 4.86 -8.26
C PRO A 125 3.61 5.58 -9.34
N LEU A 126 3.81 6.90 -9.53
CA LEU A 126 3.14 7.62 -10.61
C LEU A 126 3.61 7.14 -12.00
N GLU A 127 4.92 7.06 -12.24
CA GLU A 127 5.47 6.50 -13.49
C GLU A 127 5.00 5.08 -13.75
N TYR A 128 4.93 4.23 -12.71
CA TYR A 128 4.37 2.89 -12.86
C TYR A 128 2.89 2.92 -13.30
N ALA A 129 2.06 3.74 -12.65
CA ALA A 129 0.65 3.86 -13.01
C ALA A 129 0.44 4.41 -14.43
N LEU A 130 1.23 5.42 -14.84
CA LEU A 130 1.21 5.98 -16.20
C LEU A 130 1.71 4.97 -17.23
N GLY A 131 2.75 4.19 -16.90
CA GLY A 131 3.25 3.11 -17.74
C GLY A 131 2.23 2.01 -17.97
N LEU A 132 1.52 1.58 -16.92
CA LEU A 132 0.42 0.62 -17.04
C LEU A 132 -0.72 1.16 -17.91
N ALA A 133 -1.06 2.44 -17.79
CA ALA A 133 -2.07 3.08 -18.63
C ALA A 133 -1.66 3.09 -20.11
N ARG A 134 -0.42 3.46 -20.41
CA ARG A 134 0.12 3.38 -21.78
C ARG A 134 0.06 1.95 -22.33
N ALA A 135 0.49 0.97 -21.54
CA ALA A 135 0.42 -0.44 -21.93
C ALA A 135 -1.01 -0.90 -22.22
N ALA A 136 -1.98 -0.51 -21.37
CA ALA A 136 -3.39 -0.82 -21.57
C ALA A 136 -3.94 -0.17 -22.85
N MET A 137 -3.63 1.10 -23.10
CA MET A 137 -4.05 1.80 -24.32
C MET A 137 -3.47 1.15 -25.58
N SER A 138 -2.20 0.74 -25.55
CA SER A 138 -1.57 -0.01 -26.66
C SER A 138 -2.24 -1.37 -26.91
N ALA A 139 -2.88 -1.95 -25.90
CA ALA A 139 -3.68 -3.17 -26.02
C ALA A 139 -5.14 -2.92 -26.44
N GLY A 140 -5.51 -1.68 -26.76
CA GLY A 140 -6.85 -1.29 -27.23
C GLY A 140 -7.81 -0.81 -26.14
N VAL A 141 -7.36 -0.65 -24.90
CA VAL A 141 -8.20 -0.10 -23.82
C VAL A 141 -8.43 1.40 -24.06
N ARG A 142 -9.70 1.83 -23.93
CA ARG A 142 -10.07 3.25 -23.95
C ARG A 142 -10.14 3.78 -22.52
N ILE A 143 -9.44 4.88 -22.25
CA ILE A 143 -9.41 5.53 -20.94
C ILE A 143 -10.06 6.91 -21.06
N PHE A 144 -11.04 7.19 -20.20
CA PHE A 144 -11.75 8.46 -20.15
C PHE A 144 -11.42 9.17 -18.84
N GLU A 145 -10.49 10.14 -18.89
CA GLU A 145 -10.19 11.01 -17.76
C GLU A 145 -11.22 12.13 -17.63
N GLN A 146 -11.33 12.73 -16.44
CA GLN A 146 -12.28 13.82 -16.16
C GLN A 146 -13.77 13.46 -16.40
N SER A 147 -14.09 12.16 -16.49
CA SER A 147 -15.44 11.63 -16.64
C SER A 147 -15.90 10.93 -15.34
N ARG A 148 -16.08 11.71 -14.27
CA ARG A 148 -16.51 11.17 -12.97
C ARG A 148 -17.85 10.43 -13.13
N VAL A 149 -17.89 9.19 -12.64
CA VAL A 149 -19.13 8.43 -12.50
C VAL A 149 -19.93 8.99 -11.32
N GLU A 150 -21.19 9.27 -11.55
CA GLU A 150 -22.14 9.83 -10.57
C GLU A 150 -23.15 8.79 -10.09
N SER A 151 -23.47 7.79 -10.91
CA SER A 151 -24.32 6.66 -10.51
C SER A 151 -24.00 5.38 -11.26
N LEU A 152 -24.38 4.25 -10.66
CA LEU A 152 -24.34 2.92 -11.25
C LEU A 152 -25.73 2.29 -11.18
N ALA A 153 -26.35 2.07 -12.34
CA ALA A 153 -27.51 1.19 -12.44
C ALA A 153 -27.04 -0.25 -12.61
N ARG A 154 -27.44 -1.13 -11.68
CA ARG A 154 -27.10 -2.56 -11.71
C ARG A 154 -28.11 -3.33 -12.54
N GLY A 155 -27.71 -4.51 -13.00
CA GLY A 155 -28.54 -5.43 -13.77
C GLY A 155 -27.69 -6.36 -14.63
N PRO A 156 -28.32 -7.12 -15.55
CA PRO A 156 -27.60 -7.98 -16.49
C PRO A 156 -26.58 -7.24 -17.34
N ARG A 157 -26.82 -5.94 -17.60
CA ARG A 157 -25.89 -5.03 -18.29
C ARG A 157 -25.75 -3.75 -17.46
N PRO A 158 -24.75 -3.66 -16.57
CA PRO A 158 -24.59 -2.49 -15.71
C PRO A 158 -24.34 -1.22 -16.53
N VAL A 159 -24.87 -0.10 -16.02
CA VAL A 159 -24.75 1.21 -16.67
C VAL A 159 -24.10 2.21 -15.72
N PHE A 160 -22.93 2.69 -16.11
CA PHE A 160 -22.26 3.80 -15.44
C PHE A 160 -22.72 5.12 -16.05
N ARG A 161 -23.18 6.06 -15.22
CA ARG A 161 -23.57 7.40 -15.68
C ARG A 161 -22.60 8.45 -15.18
N THR A 162 -22.29 9.39 -16.06
CA THR A 162 -21.49 10.59 -15.82
C THR A 162 -22.34 11.81 -16.18
N ALA A 163 -21.88 13.01 -15.83
CA ALA A 163 -22.55 14.25 -16.22
C ALA A 163 -22.69 14.44 -17.74
N GLN A 164 -21.86 13.79 -18.56
CA GLN A 164 -21.82 13.97 -20.02
C GLN A 164 -22.29 12.75 -20.83
N GLY A 165 -22.68 11.66 -20.18
CA GLY A 165 -23.10 10.45 -20.87
C GLY A 165 -23.02 9.19 -20.02
N GLU A 166 -23.27 8.05 -20.65
CA GLU A 166 -23.30 6.75 -19.98
C GLU A 166 -22.55 5.65 -20.75
N VAL A 167 -22.11 4.63 -20.01
CA VAL A 167 -21.42 3.46 -20.54
C VAL A 167 -22.16 2.21 -20.12
N HIS A 168 -22.55 1.41 -21.11
CA HIS A 168 -23.16 0.10 -20.95
C HIS A 168 -22.08 -0.97 -21.04
N CYS A 169 -22.14 -1.98 -20.17
CA CYS A 169 -21.16 -3.05 -20.13
C CYS A 169 -21.81 -4.38 -19.76
N ASP A 170 -21.14 -5.48 -20.08
CA ASP A 170 -21.53 -6.81 -19.58
C ASP A 170 -20.82 -7.07 -18.23
N PHE A 171 -19.52 -6.76 -18.23
CA PHE A 171 -18.51 -6.65 -17.16
C PHE A 171 -18.42 -5.30 -16.42
N ALA A 172 -18.68 -5.21 -15.11
CA ALA A 172 -18.35 -4.00 -14.32
C ALA A 172 -17.29 -4.26 -13.24
N VAL A 173 -16.35 -3.34 -13.04
CA VAL A 173 -15.34 -3.40 -11.96
C VAL A 173 -15.28 -2.06 -11.21
N LEU A 174 -15.48 -2.09 -9.89
CA LEU A 174 -15.37 -0.93 -9.01
C LEU A 174 -13.97 -0.89 -8.36
N ALA A 175 -13.16 0.09 -8.75
CA ALA A 175 -11.79 0.28 -8.25
C ALA A 175 -11.56 1.73 -7.77
N GLY A 176 -12.58 2.33 -7.14
CA GLY A 176 -12.57 3.74 -6.72
C GLY A 176 -11.80 4.04 -5.44
N ASN A 177 -11.28 3.02 -4.73
CA ASN A 177 -10.65 3.18 -3.41
C ASN A 177 -11.61 3.95 -2.47
N ALA A 178 -11.11 4.88 -1.66
CA ALA A 178 -11.87 5.73 -0.76
C ALA A 178 -12.72 6.81 -1.46
N LEU A 179 -12.89 6.75 -2.79
CA LEU A 179 -13.52 7.79 -3.61
C LEU A 179 -14.79 7.30 -4.34
N LEU A 180 -15.41 6.19 -3.91
CA LEU A 180 -16.65 5.70 -4.52
C LEU A 180 -17.86 6.60 -4.28
N HIS A 181 -17.91 7.36 -3.18
CA HIS A 181 -18.87 8.44 -2.94
C HIS A 181 -20.34 8.15 -3.31
N GLY A 182 -20.89 7.05 -2.82
CA GLY A 182 -22.29 6.65 -3.00
C GLY A 182 -22.56 5.70 -4.17
N ILE A 183 -21.57 5.40 -5.01
CA ILE A 183 -21.71 4.43 -6.13
C ILE A 183 -22.00 3.01 -5.63
N ALA A 184 -21.41 2.63 -4.49
CA ALA A 184 -21.64 1.33 -3.85
C ALA A 184 -21.56 1.47 -2.32
N PRO A 185 -22.64 1.95 -1.67
CA PRO A 185 -22.65 2.22 -0.24
C PRO A 185 -22.30 1.01 0.64
N GLU A 186 -22.64 -0.20 0.19
CA GLU A 186 -22.29 -1.43 0.90
C GLU A 186 -20.78 -1.72 0.91
N LEU A 187 -20.06 -1.34 -0.15
CA LEU A 187 -18.61 -1.45 -0.22
C LEU A 187 -17.94 -0.38 0.63
N GLU A 188 -18.45 0.86 0.53
CA GLU A 188 -17.97 1.99 1.32
C GLU A 188 -18.16 1.75 2.81
N SER A 189 -19.16 0.97 3.23
CA SER A 189 -19.36 0.58 4.65
C SER A 189 -18.21 -0.21 5.26
N ARG A 190 -17.35 -0.82 4.43
CA ARG A 190 -16.30 -1.75 4.84
C ARG A 190 -14.91 -1.15 4.78
N ILE A 191 -14.81 0.09 4.31
CA ILE A 191 -13.57 0.82 4.21
C ILE A 191 -13.70 2.20 4.83
N MET A 192 -12.55 2.75 5.18
CA MET A 192 -12.44 4.06 5.79
C MET A 192 -11.32 4.85 5.13
N PRO A 193 -11.55 6.12 4.72
CA PRO A 193 -10.51 6.98 4.18
C PRO A 193 -9.51 7.35 5.28
N VAL A 194 -8.23 7.24 4.96
CA VAL A 194 -7.13 7.58 5.85
C VAL A 194 -6.12 8.43 5.11
N GLY A 195 -5.87 9.63 5.62
CA GLY A 195 -4.84 10.53 5.12
C GLY A 195 -3.45 10.01 5.47
N THR A 196 -2.62 9.81 4.46
CA THR A 196 -1.19 9.51 4.61
C THR A 196 -0.39 10.63 3.98
N TYR A 197 0.80 10.90 4.54
CA TYR A 197 1.66 11.99 4.08
C TYR A 197 3.07 11.51 3.83
N ILE A 198 3.71 12.19 2.89
CA ILE A 198 5.06 11.92 2.43
C ILE A 198 5.70 13.25 2.03
N GLY A 199 7.00 13.35 2.26
CA GLY A 199 7.83 14.45 1.80
C GLY A 199 8.98 13.96 0.95
N ALA A 200 9.41 14.81 0.03
CA ALA A 200 10.64 14.64 -0.74
C ALA A 200 11.61 15.78 -0.37
N THR A 201 12.80 15.44 0.11
CA THR A 201 13.86 16.44 0.37
C THR A 201 14.24 17.15 -0.91
N VAL A 202 14.97 18.26 -0.82
CA VAL A 202 15.81 18.71 -1.94
C VAL A 202 16.73 17.56 -2.41
N PRO A 203 17.19 17.54 -3.67
CA PRO A 203 18.21 16.58 -4.10
C PRO A 203 19.42 16.67 -3.18
N LEU A 204 19.83 15.54 -2.60
CA LEU A 204 20.92 15.51 -1.61
C LEU A 204 22.29 15.41 -2.29
N GLY A 205 22.32 15.05 -3.58
CA GLY A 205 23.50 14.53 -4.26
C GLY A 205 23.67 13.03 -4.00
N GLU A 206 24.31 12.34 -4.94
CA GLU A 206 24.47 10.89 -4.92
C GLU A 206 25.20 10.40 -3.67
N GLU A 207 26.35 11.01 -3.35
CA GLU A 207 27.17 10.66 -2.20
C GLU A 207 26.38 10.71 -0.88
N ARG A 208 25.70 11.83 -0.63
CA ARG A 208 24.92 12.02 0.60
C ARG A 208 23.72 11.08 0.66
N ALA A 209 23.02 10.86 -0.45
CA ALA A 209 21.88 9.95 -0.49
C ALA A 209 22.30 8.49 -0.28
N ALA A 210 23.41 8.05 -0.90
CA ALA A 210 24.00 6.71 -0.70
C ALA A 210 24.51 6.50 0.73
N ALA A 211 25.06 7.54 1.36
CA ALA A 211 25.46 7.47 2.76
C ALA A 211 24.28 7.26 3.73
N LEU A 212 23.04 7.60 3.35
CA LEU A 212 21.86 7.32 4.17
C LEU A 212 21.41 5.86 4.06
N ILE A 213 21.34 5.34 2.83
CA ILE A 213 20.86 3.99 2.49
C ILE A 213 21.78 3.43 1.40
N GLY A 214 22.77 2.64 1.80
CA GLY A 214 23.89 2.22 0.95
C GLY A 214 23.51 1.22 -0.15
N ASN A 215 22.52 0.37 0.11
CA ASN A 215 22.04 -0.63 -0.85
C ASN A 215 20.74 -0.22 -1.58
N ASP A 216 20.28 1.02 -1.39
CA ASP A 216 19.06 1.57 -2.00
C ASP A 216 17.75 0.83 -1.69
N MET A 217 17.72 0.04 -0.61
CA MET A 217 16.49 -0.63 -0.18
C MET A 217 15.42 0.38 0.27
N ALA A 218 14.15 -0.02 0.21
CA ALA A 218 13.12 0.67 0.97
C ALA A 218 13.15 0.23 2.44
N VAL A 219 12.78 1.12 3.36
CA VAL A 219 12.79 0.85 4.79
C VAL A 219 11.46 1.27 5.41
N ALA A 220 10.91 0.44 6.29
CA ALA A 220 9.72 0.75 7.09
C ALA A 220 9.89 0.27 8.53
N ASP A 221 9.56 1.13 9.50
CA ASP A 221 9.47 0.70 10.89
C ASP A 221 8.14 -0.04 11.19
N THR A 222 8.06 -0.64 12.37
CA THR A 222 6.91 -1.48 12.78
C THR A 222 5.93 -0.79 13.73
N ASN A 223 5.98 0.53 13.85
CA ASN A 223 4.97 1.26 14.62
C ASN A 223 3.63 1.26 13.88
N TRP A 224 2.54 1.53 14.60
CA TRP A 224 1.25 1.71 13.94
C TRP A 224 1.25 2.96 13.04
N ALA A 225 1.78 4.07 13.57
CA ALA A 225 2.07 5.27 12.80
C ALA A 225 3.53 5.23 12.31
N LEU A 226 3.82 4.26 11.45
CA LEU A 226 5.18 3.98 11.00
C LEU A 226 5.83 5.15 10.24
N ASP A 227 7.15 5.23 10.35
CA ASP A 227 8.01 5.92 9.40
C ASP A 227 8.47 4.93 8.32
N TYR A 228 8.42 5.37 7.07
CA TYR A 228 8.95 4.63 5.94
C TYR A 228 9.67 5.56 4.99
N PHE A 229 10.72 5.08 4.34
CA PHE A 229 11.55 5.93 3.48
C PHE A 229 12.34 5.12 2.48
N ARG A 230 12.75 5.82 1.41
CA ARG A 230 13.61 5.31 0.34
C ARG A 230 14.27 6.46 -0.39
N ARG A 231 15.26 6.17 -1.21
CA ARG A 231 15.82 7.17 -2.14
C ARG A 231 14.96 7.25 -3.41
N SER A 232 15.02 8.39 -4.09
CA SER A 232 14.54 8.56 -5.46
C SER A 232 15.71 8.54 -6.46
N ARG A 233 15.41 8.31 -7.75
CA ARG A 233 16.36 8.42 -8.87
C ARG A 233 17.23 9.67 -8.84
N ASP A 234 16.65 10.82 -8.48
CA ASP A 234 17.33 12.12 -8.42
C ASP A 234 17.95 12.40 -7.04
N HIS A 235 18.24 11.35 -6.27
CA HIS A 235 18.96 11.39 -4.99
C HIS A 235 18.27 12.22 -3.90
N ARG A 236 16.94 12.25 -3.87
CA ARG A 236 16.18 12.76 -2.74
C ARG A 236 15.92 11.64 -1.74
N LEU A 237 15.71 12.00 -0.48
CA LEU A 237 15.08 11.10 0.48
C LEU A 237 13.56 11.32 0.38
N LEU A 238 12.84 10.28 -0.03
CA LEU A 238 11.40 10.21 0.14
C LEU A 238 11.12 9.66 1.53
N PHE A 239 10.39 10.41 2.33
CA PHE A 239 10.08 10.06 3.71
C PHE A 239 8.59 10.16 3.95
N GLY A 240 7.97 9.02 4.17
CA GLY A 240 6.58 8.88 4.56
C GLY A 240 6.43 8.62 6.04
N GLY A 241 5.33 9.10 6.59
CA GLY A 241 5.02 8.91 7.98
C GLY A 241 3.78 9.66 8.38
N ARG A 242 3.28 9.36 9.59
CA ARG A 242 2.06 9.94 10.16
C ARG A 242 0.81 9.62 9.32
N ALA A 243 -0.06 8.77 9.84
CA ALA A 243 -1.44 8.70 9.41
C ALA A 243 -2.23 9.81 10.11
N SER A 244 -2.96 10.63 9.34
CA SER A 244 -4.05 11.44 9.87
C SER A 244 -5.35 10.88 9.37
N TYR A 245 -6.30 10.77 10.26
CA TYR A 245 -7.60 10.29 9.90
C TYR A 245 -8.67 11.39 10.05
N SER A 246 -8.21 12.66 10.15
CA SER A 246 -9.01 13.81 9.74
C SER A 246 -8.98 13.93 8.22
N THR A 247 -10.05 14.45 7.62
CA THR A 247 -10.08 14.83 6.20
C THR A 247 -9.17 16.03 5.90
N LEU A 248 -8.46 16.59 6.88
CA LEU A 248 -7.56 17.73 6.68
C LEU A 248 -6.11 17.36 7.04
N PRO A 249 -5.11 17.86 6.28
CA PRO A 249 -3.71 17.82 6.68
C PRO A 249 -3.51 18.44 8.07
N PRO A 250 -2.61 17.88 8.90
CA PRO A 250 -2.31 18.48 10.19
C PRO A 250 -1.66 19.86 10.01
N PRO A 251 -1.91 20.81 10.93
CA PRO A 251 -1.22 22.10 10.91
C PRO A 251 0.29 21.87 11.00
N ASN A 252 1.06 22.64 10.21
CA ASN A 252 2.51 22.50 10.10
C ASN A 252 2.97 21.06 9.75
N LEU A 253 2.36 20.46 8.73
CA LEU A 253 2.74 19.14 8.22
C LEU A 253 4.23 19.08 7.85
N ARG A 254 4.75 20.09 7.14
CA ARG A 254 6.18 20.15 6.75
C ARG A 254 7.11 20.11 7.96
N GLY A 255 6.87 20.94 8.98
CA GLY A 255 7.69 20.92 10.20
C GLY A 255 7.58 19.61 10.97
N THR A 256 6.39 19.00 11.00
CA THR A 256 6.19 17.67 11.60
C THR A 256 7.00 16.59 10.88
N MET A 257 6.89 16.51 9.56
CA MET A 257 7.64 15.54 8.75
C MET A 257 9.14 15.76 8.94
N THR A 258 9.59 17.01 8.93
CA THR A 258 11.01 17.37 9.12
C THR A 258 11.55 16.87 10.47
N ARG A 259 10.79 17.04 11.56
CA ARG A 259 11.18 16.50 12.87
C ARG A 259 11.25 14.98 12.90
N ARG A 260 10.37 14.29 12.18
CA ARG A 260 10.40 12.81 12.09
C ARG A 260 11.61 12.33 11.29
N MET A 261 11.84 12.91 10.11
CA MET A 261 13.03 12.64 9.29
C MET A 261 14.31 12.83 10.09
N ARG A 262 14.48 13.96 10.78
CA ARG A 262 15.68 14.26 11.58
C ARG A 262 15.85 13.38 12.81
N ARG A 263 14.78 12.73 13.28
CA ARG A 263 14.85 11.72 14.34
C ARG A 263 15.41 10.39 13.82
N VAL A 264 15.18 10.07 12.55
CA VAL A 264 15.75 8.89 11.89
C VAL A 264 17.17 9.19 11.40
N PHE A 265 17.38 10.37 10.81
CA PHE A 265 18.63 10.83 10.22
C PHE A 265 19.04 12.20 10.80
N PRO A 266 19.66 12.24 12.00
CA PRO A 266 20.13 13.48 12.62
C PRO A 266 21.10 14.29 11.73
N GLN A 267 21.87 13.62 10.88
CA GLN A 267 22.78 14.20 9.88
C GLN A 267 22.08 14.99 8.77
N LEU A 268 20.74 15.06 8.76
CA LEU A 268 19.94 15.89 7.86
C LEU A 268 19.39 17.15 8.56
N ALA A 269 20.09 17.67 9.58
CA ALA A 269 19.70 18.84 10.36
C ALA A 269 19.57 20.13 9.53
N ASP A 270 20.35 20.25 8.46
CA ASP A 270 20.37 21.34 7.48
C ASP A 270 19.36 21.14 6.33
N VAL A 271 18.84 19.93 6.14
CA VAL A 271 17.97 19.58 5.01
C VAL A 271 16.51 19.90 5.31
N GLN A 272 15.81 20.38 4.28
CA GLN A 272 14.36 20.60 4.27
C GLN A 272 13.68 19.70 3.25
N PHE A 273 12.39 19.44 3.47
CA PHE A 273 11.52 18.96 2.40
C PHE A 273 11.32 20.07 1.36
N GLU A 274 11.44 19.74 0.08
CA GLU A 274 11.01 20.60 -1.04
C GLU A 274 9.51 20.39 -1.26
N TYR A 275 9.12 19.13 -1.41
CA TYR A 275 7.72 18.73 -1.57
C TYR A 275 7.20 18.04 -0.33
N VAL A 276 5.93 18.32 0.01
CA VAL A 276 5.17 17.57 1.01
C VAL A 276 3.75 17.46 0.50
N TRP A 277 3.23 16.25 0.42
CA TRP A 277 1.89 15.98 -0.08
C TRP A 277 1.19 14.91 0.75
N GLY A 278 -0.10 14.74 0.49
CA GLY A 278 -0.90 13.68 1.09
C GLY A 278 -1.90 13.07 0.12
N GLY A 279 -2.42 11.92 0.51
CA GLY A 279 -3.47 11.21 -0.20
C GLY A 279 -4.33 10.41 0.77
N TYR A 280 -5.50 9.99 0.30
CA TYR A 280 -6.36 9.09 1.07
C TYR A 280 -6.18 7.67 0.56
N ILE A 281 -5.98 6.75 1.49
CA ILE A 281 -6.08 5.31 1.25
C ILE A 281 -7.34 4.78 1.92
N ASP A 282 -7.82 3.65 1.44
CA ASP A 282 -8.86 2.87 2.09
C ASP A 282 -8.25 1.88 3.09
N ILE A 283 -8.81 1.82 4.30
CA ILE A 283 -8.47 0.83 5.31
C ILE A 283 -9.70 0.00 5.66
N SER A 284 -9.58 -1.32 5.62
CA SER A 284 -10.57 -2.25 6.15
C SER A 284 -10.35 -2.49 7.65
N LEU A 285 -11.39 -2.88 8.40
CA LEU A 285 -11.28 -3.15 9.85
C LEU A 285 -10.20 -4.19 10.19
N ASN A 286 -10.13 -5.25 9.40
CA ASN A 286 -9.14 -6.31 9.60
C ASN A 286 -7.78 -5.99 8.93
N ARG A 287 -7.69 -4.94 8.10
CA ARG A 287 -6.54 -4.55 7.26
C ARG A 287 -6.15 -5.56 6.18
N ALA A 288 -6.93 -6.62 6.01
CA ALA A 288 -6.76 -7.59 4.94
C ALA A 288 -7.32 -7.00 3.63
N PRO A 289 -6.83 -7.45 2.46
CA PRO A 289 -7.33 -6.96 1.17
C PRO A 289 -8.81 -7.35 1.00
N HIS A 290 -9.58 -6.48 0.34
CA HIS A 290 -11.01 -6.67 0.15
C HIS A 290 -11.38 -6.47 -1.33
N PHE A 291 -11.32 -7.55 -2.09
CA PHE A 291 -11.72 -7.57 -3.48
C PHE A 291 -12.50 -8.85 -3.77
N GLY A 292 -13.39 -8.81 -4.76
CA GLY A 292 -14.33 -9.89 -5.01
C GLY A 292 -15.43 -9.50 -5.98
N ARG A 293 -16.59 -10.14 -5.85
CA ARG A 293 -17.75 -9.96 -6.72
C ARG A 293 -19.02 -9.67 -5.90
N LEU A 294 -19.87 -8.81 -6.44
CA LEU A 294 -21.24 -8.54 -6.01
C LEU A 294 -22.19 -9.07 -7.10
N GLY A 295 -23.00 -10.08 -6.77
CA GLY A 295 -23.86 -10.72 -7.77
C GLY A 295 -23.05 -11.51 -8.81
N SER A 296 -23.45 -11.42 -10.08
CA SER A 296 -22.87 -12.22 -11.17
C SER A 296 -21.85 -11.49 -12.04
N ASN A 297 -21.98 -10.16 -12.19
CA ASN A 297 -21.23 -9.38 -13.18
C ASN A 297 -20.66 -8.05 -12.67
N LEU A 298 -20.71 -7.79 -11.36
CA LEU A 298 -20.10 -6.61 -10.74
C LEU A 298 -18.95 -7.04 -9.83
N TYR A 299 -17.73 -6.67 -10.17
CA TYR A 299 -16.53 -6.93 -9.37
C TYR A 299 -16.09 -5.67 -8.62
N PHE A 300 -15.26 -5.83 -7.60
CA PHE A 300 -14.70 -4.71 -6.86
C PHE A 300 -13.30 -5.01 -6.34
N ALA A 301 -12.52 -3.95 -6.16
CA ALA A 301 -11.18 -3.98 -5.60
C ALA A 301 -10.96 -2.79 -4.65
N GLN A 302 -10.83 -3.07 -3.35
CA GLN A 302 -10.65 -2.05 -2.31
C GLN A 302 -9.93 -2.63 -1.06
N GLY A 303 -9.80 -1.79 -0.03
CA GLY A 303 -9.37 -2.20 1.31
C GLY A 303 -7.92 -2.65 1.37
N PHE A 304 -7.06 -2.17 0.47
CA PHE A 304 -5.66 -2.58 0.40
C PHE A 304 -4.82 -2.07 1.58
N SER A 305 -5.37 -1.20 2.43
CA SER A 305 -4.86 -0.91 3.78
C SER A 305 -3.37 -0.53 3.83
N GLY A 306 -2.94 0.26 2.84
CA GLY A 306 -1.56 0.75 2.70
C GLY A 306 -0.62 -0.18 1.91
N HIS A 307 -1.07 -1.36 1.48
CA HIS A 307 -0.27 -2.36 0.75
C HIS A 307 -0.77 -2.58 -0.68
N GLY A 308 -1.04 -1.49 -1.40
CA GLY A 308 -1.71 -1.53 -2.71
C GLY A 308 -0.82 -1.86 -3.90
N VAL A 309 0.50 -1.62 -3.84
CA VAL A 309 1.38 -1.65 -5.02
C VAL A 309 1.39 -3.03 -5.71
N ILE A 310 1.47 -4.10 -4.93
CA ILE A 310 1.35 -5.48 -5.45
C ILE A 310 -0.11 -5.92 -5.48
N ALA A 311 -0.84 -5.74 -4.37
CA ALA A 311 -2.17 -6.32 -4.18
C ALA A 311 -3.20 -5.83 -5.22
N THR A 312 -3.09 -4.60 -5.72
CA THR A 312 -4.00 -4.09 -6.77
C THR A 312 -3.77 -4.77 -8.11
N GLY A 313 -2.51 -5.05 -8.46
CA GLY A 313 -2.16 -5.79 -9.66
C GLY A 313 -2.61 -7.25 -9.59
N LEU A 314 -2.42 -7.88 -8.42
CA LEU A 314 -2.96 -9.21 -8.11
C LEU A 314 -4.49 -9.23 -8.25
N ALA A 315 -5.21 -8.31 -7.60
CA ALA A 315 -6.65 -8.23 -7.68
C ALA A 315 -7.14 -8.06 -9.14
N GLY A 316 -6.49 -7.19 -9.92
CA GLY A 316 -6.82 -7.01 -11.33
C GLY A 316 -6.64 -8.29 -12.17
N LYS A 317 -5.57 -9.05 -11.91
CA LYS A 317 -5.32 -10.35 -12.57
C LYS A 317 -6.39 -11.39 -12.22
N LEU A 318 -6.71 -11.55 -10.93
CA LEU A 318 -7.69 -12.55 -10.48
C LEU A 318 -9.12 -12.18 -10.91
N ILE A 319 -9.48 -10.89 -10.91
CA ILE A 319 -10.77 -10.43 -11.44
C ILE A 319 -10.84 -10.71 -12.95
N SER A 320 -9.77 -10.46 -13.70
CA SER A 320 -9.73 -10.78 -15.14
C SER A 320 -9.87 -12.27 -15.41
N GLU A 321 -9.27 -13.14 -14.59
CA GLU A 321 -9.43 -14.60 -14.68
C GLU A 321 -10.89 -15.01 -14.41
N SER A 322 -11.50 -14.43 -13.37
CA SER A 322 -12.91 -14.70 -13.04
C SER A 322 -13.88 -14.28 -14.13
N ILE A 323 -13.68 -13.13 -14.76
CA ILE A 323 -14.48 -12.67 -15.90
C ILE A 323 -14.38 -13.66 -17.09
N ARG A 324 -13.23 -14.34 -17.23
CA ARG A 324 -12.99 -15.37 -18.26
C ARG A 324 -13.45 -16.76 -17.85
N GLY A 325 -14.08 -16.92 -16.68
CA GLY A 325 -14.64 -18.18 -16.19
C GLY A 325 -13.79 -18.95 -15.18
N GLN A 326 -12.66 -18.40 -14.71
CA GLN A 326 -11.79 -19.05 -13.71
C GLN A 326 -11.84 -18.28 -12.38
N SER A 327 -12.66 -18.72 -11.42
CA SER A 327 -12.93 -17.97 -10.19
C SER A 327 -12.20 -18.45 -8.94
N GLU A 328 -11.57 -19.63 -8.95
CA GLU A 328 -11.10 -20.33 -7.75
C GLU A 328 -10.14 -19.48 -6.92
N ARG A 329 -9.22 -18.77 -7.59
CA ARG A 329 -8.24 -17.88 -6.94
C ARG A 329 -8.89 -16.61 -6.38
N LEU A 330 -9.92 -16.09 -7.02
CA LEU A 330 -10.70 -14.97 -6.51
C LEU A 330 -11.56 -15.40 -5.30
N ASP A 331 -12.16 -16.59 -5.38
CA ASP A 331 -13.01 -17.17 -4.35
C ASP A 331 -12.23 -17.45 -3.06
N LEU A 332 -10.91 -17.70 -3.15
CA LEU A 332 -10.02 -17.76 -1.99
C LEU A 332 -10.07 -16.45 -1.18
N PHE A 333 -9.95 -15.27 -1.82
CA PHE A 333 -10.03 -13.98 -1.14
C PHE A 333 -11.42 -13.65 -0.61
N ALA A 334 -12.47 -14.19 -1.23
CA ALA A 334 -13.84 -14.05 -0.74
C ALA A 334 -14.08 -14.72 0.63
N ARG A 335 -13.18 -15.64 1.05
CA ARG A 335 -13.23 -16.26 2.39
C ARG A 335 -12.88 -15.30 3.52
N ILE A 336 -12.21 -14.18 3.22
CA ILE A 336 -11.87 -13.18 4.23
C ILE A 336 -13.15 -12.45 4.63
N ARG A 337 -13.58 -12.65 5.88
CA ARG A 337 -14.75 -11.95 6.41
C ARG A 337 -14.42 -10.49 6.72
N HIS A 338 -14.99 -9.60 5.91
CA HIS A 338 -14.95 -8.15 6.16
C HIS A 338 -16.21 -7.72 6.89
N LEU A 339 -16.06 -7.01 8.01
CA LEU A 339 -17.18 -6.40 8.74
C LEU A 339 -17.35 -4.94 8.31
N PRO A 340 -18.58 -4.40 8.32
CA PRO A 340 -18.77 -2.97 8.14
C PRO A 340 -18.26 -2.24 9.39
N PHE A 341 -17.81 -0.99 9.23
CA PHE A 341 -17.54 -0.13 10.37
C PHE A 341 -18.85 0.16 11.11
N PRO A 342 -18.93 -0.08 12.44
CA PRO A 342 -20.18 0.05 13.16
C PRO A 342 -20.60 1.53 13.27
N GLY A 343 -21.91 1.76 13.38
CA GLY A 343 -22.46 3.10 13.57
C GLY A 343 -22.62 3.96 12.31
N GLY A 344 -22.47 3.36 11.11
CA GLY A 344 -22.73 4.03 9.83
C GLY A 344 -21.78 5.19 9.53
N PRO A 345 -22.04 6.01 8.48
CA PRO A 345 -21.15 7.10 8.07
C PRO A 345 -20.82 8.10 9.19
N ALA A 346 -21.77 8.38 10.08
CA ALA A 346 -21.64 9.37 11.14
C ALA A 346 -20.63 8.99 12.24
N LEU A 347 -20.47 7.69 12.54
CA LEU A 347 -19.59 7.22 13.62
C LEU A 347 -18.21 6.75 13.14
N ARG A 348 -17.97 6.68 11.82
CA ARG A 348 -16.66 6.27 11.27
C ARG A 348 -15.52 7.15 11.80
N THR A 349 -15.65 8.47 11.70
CA THR A 349 -14.59 9.40 12.13
C THR A 349 -14.37 9.37 13.65
N PRO A 350 -15.39 9.44 14.53
CA PRO A 350 -15.19 9.29 15.98
C PRO A 350 -14.50 7.97 16.38
N MET A 351 -14.93 6.83 15.83
CA MET A 351 -14.33 5.52 16.15
C MET A 351 -12.86 5.43 15.80
N LEU A 352 -12.50 6.03 14.68
CA LEU A 352 -11.14 6.08 14.16
C LEU A 352 -10.23 6.97 15.00
N VAL A 353 -10.75 8.08 15.54
CA VAL A 353 -10.02 8.93 16.48
C VAL A 353 -9.75 8.15 17.76
N ALA A 354 -10.74 7.40 18.26
CA ALA A 354 -10.60 6.55 19.44
C ALA A 354 -9.59 5.41 19.20
N ALA A 355 -9.69 4.69 18.07
CA ALA A 355 -8.75 3.64 17.71
C ALA A 355 -7.31 4.18 17.59
N MET A 356 -7.12 5.36 16.99
CA MET A 356 -5.81 6.00 16.94
C MET A 356 -5.29 6.41 18.31
N ALA A 357 -6.13 6.98 19.18
CA ALA A 357 -5.72 7.35 20.52
C ALA A 357 -5.24 6.11 21.28
N TRP A 358 -5.97 5.00 21.17
CA TRP A 358 -5.57 3.70 21.71
C TRP A 358 -4.25 3.21 21.14
N TYR A 359 -4.08 3.17 19.82
CA TYR A 359 -2.84 2.70 19.19
C TYR A 359 -1.65 3.61 19.46
N LYS A 360 -1.84 4.94 19.53
CA LYS A 360 -0.79 5.88 19.93
C LYS A 360 -0.40 5.70 21.40
N LEU A 361 -1.38 5.47 22.28
CA LEU A 361 -1.14 5.19 23.68
C LEU A 361 -0.38 3.87 23.85
N ARG A 362 -0.81 2.83 23.13
CA ARG A 362 -0.12 1.54 23.06
C ARG A 362 1.31 1.71 22.56
N ASP A 363 1.52 2.46 21.48
CA ASP A 363 2.84 2.75 20.91
C ASP A 363 3.65 3.76 21.77
N ALA A 364 3.07 4.40 22.78
CA ALA A 364 3.82 5.28 23.69
C ALA A 364 4.22 4.54 24.98
N LEU A 365 3.35 3.67 25.49
CA LEU A 365 3.52 2.97 26.76
C LEU A 365 4.19 1.59 26.63
N TRP A 366 4.09 0.95 25.46
CA TRP A 366 4.52 -0.43 25.16
C TRP A 366 5.30 -0.46 23.85
#